data_AF-A0A0W7WAP4-F1
#
_entry.id   AF-A0A0W7WAP4-F1
#
_cell.length_a   1.000
_cell.length_b   1.000
_cell.length_c   1.000
_cell.angle_alpha   90.00
_cell.angle_beta   90.00
_cell.angle_gamma   90.00
#
_symmetry.space_group_name_H-M   'P 1'
#
loop_
_entity.id
_entity.type
_entity.pdbx_description
1 polymer ?
#
loop_
_entity_poly.entity_id
_entity_poly.type
_entity_poly.pdbx_seq_one_letter_code
_entity_poly.pdbx_strand_id
1 'polypeptide(L)'
;MRTHHTLIGSLLVLGAASLSLTACSSDPVANEAAACDAYAGFADSVAAAKATLANEPTVGEIADARDSVQSAYADLGASLESVAADRKTALEDAVAAFNSAVENVDSDMTVPEAVQSLSGEFQALEQADTHITEALNCG
;
A
#
# COMPACT_ATOMS: atom_id res chain seq x y z
N MET A 1 -1.30 40.12 58.11
CA MET A 1 -1.16 40.80 56.81
C MET A 1 -0.36 39.83 55.92
N ARG A 2 -1.00 38.93 55.18
CA ARG A 2 -1.54 39.06 53.81
C ARG A 2 -0.48 39.44 52.76
N THR A 3 0.07 38.42 52.12
CA THR A 3 0.68 38.39 50.77
C THR A 3 0.62 36.91 50.36
N HIS A 4 -0.33 36.37 49.58
CA HIS A 4 -0.69 36.62 48.16
C HIS A 4 0.55 36.74 47.28
N HIS A 5 0.81 35.95 46.23
CA HIS A 5 0.08 34.88 45.54
C HIS A 5 1.11 33.94 44.89
N THR A 6 0.94 32.63 45.10
CA THR A 6 1.31 31.59 44.14
C THR A 6 0.61 31.85 42.82
N LEU A 7 1.32 31.78 41.70
CA LEU A 7 0.85 31.28 40.40
C LEU A 7 2.10 31.09 39.50
N ILE A 8 2.70 29.92 39.64
CA ILE A 8 3.70 29.39 38.71
C ILE A 8 2.96 29.16 37.39
N GLY A 9 3.47 29.79 36.33
CA GLY A 9 2.88 29.78 35.00
C GLY A 9 2.66 28.36 34.50
N SER A 10 1.41 28.08 34.17
CA SER A 10 0.95 26.86 33.52
C SER A 10 1.69 26.66 32.19
N LEU A 11 2.66 25.75 32.17
CA LEU A 11 3.05 25.06 30.93
C LEU A 11 1.86 24.20 30.51
N LEU A 12 1.05 24.73 29.60
CA LEU A 12 0.04 23.96 28.89
C LEU A 12 0.75 23.09 27.85
N VAL A 13 1.21 21.93 28.31
CA VAL A 13 1.50 20.78 27.45
C VAL A 13 0.16 20.32 26.89
N LEU A 14 -0.22 20.81 25.69
CA LEU A 14 -1.23 20.11 24.90
C LEU A 14 -0.60 18.82 24.41
N GLY A 15 -0.75 17.77 25.22
CA GLY A 15 -0.71 16.40 24.76
C GLY A 15 -1.88 16.18 23.80
N ALA A 16 -1.63 16.30 22.51
CA ALA A 16 -2.42 15.61 21.51
C ALA A 16 -1.90 14.18 21.44
N ALA A 17 -2.28 13.36 22.41
CA ALA A 17 -2.27 11.92 22.25
C ALA A 17 -3.43 11.58 21.30
N SER A 18 -3.20 11.71 20.00
CA SER A 18 -4.02 11.05 19.00
C SER A 18 -3.78 9.55 19.17
N LEU A 19 -4.68 8.92 19.93
CA LEU A 19 -4.99 7.50 19.84
C LEU A 19 -5.54 7.22 18.43
N SER A 20 -4.66 7.26 17.44
CA SER A 20 -4.94 6.64 16.16
C SER A 20 -4.76 5.16 16.38
N LEU A 21 -5.87 4.43 16.36
CA LEU A 21 -5.88 3.01 16.05
C LEU A 21 -5.09 2.86 14.74
N THR A 22 -3.81 2.50 14.84
CA THR A 22 -3.01 2.08 13.70
C THR A 22 -3.57 0.74 13.25
N ALA A 23 -4.64 0.78 12.46
CA ALA A 23 -4.79 -0.19 11.41
C ALA A 23 -3.47 -0.12 10.63
N CYS A 24 -2.76 -1.26 10.53
CA CYS A 24 -1.55 -1.39 9.73
C CYS A 24 -1.89 -1.17 8.26
N SER A 25 -2.15 0.07 7.85
CA SER A 25 -2.05 0.49 6.46
C SER A 25 -0.57 0.83 6.29
N SER A 26 0.19 -0.12 5.77
CA SER A 26 1.47 0.21 5.18
C SER A 26 1.20 1.12 3.99
N ASP A 27 2.02 2.15 3.84
CA ASP A 27 1.96 3.11 2.74
C ASP A 27 2.10 2.38 1.39
N PRO A 28 1.19 2.57 0.41
CA PRO A 28 1.28 1.91 -0.90
C PRO A 28 2.63 2.08 -1.58
N VAL A 29 3.26 3.26 -1.46
CA VAL A 29 4.59 3.51 -2.02
C VAL A 29 5.66 2.65 -1.34
N ALA A 30 5.54 2.45 -0.03
CA ALA A 30 6.44 1.59 0.72
C ALA A 30 6.25 0.11 0.37
N ASN A 31 5.01 -0.33 0.11
CA ASN A 31 4.70 -1.70 -0.30
C ASN A 31 5.25 -2.01 -1.70
N GLU A 32 5.14 -1.07 -2.65
CA GLU A 32 5.75 -1.22 -3.97
C GLU A 32 7.28 -1.28 -3.92
N ALA A 33 7.91 -0.44 -3.09
CA ALA A 33 9.35 -0.49 -2.86
C ALA A 33 9.78 -1.83 -2.24
N ALA A 34 9.05 -2.32 -1.23
CA ALA A 34 9.31 -3.61 -0.60
C ALA A 34 9.17 -4.79 -1.59
N ALA A 35 8.17 -4.74 -2.49
CA ALA A 35 8.02 -5.74 -3.54
C ALA A 35 9.18 -5.72 -4.55
N CYS A 36 9.67 -4.53 -4.91
CA CYS A 36 10.88 -4.40 -5.75
C CYS A 36 12.12 -5.00 -5.07
N ASP A 37 12.34 -4.69 -3.79
CA ASP A 37 13.46 -5.21 -3.02
C ASP A 37 13.37 -6.74 -2.86
N ALA A 38 12.18 -7.28 -2.57
CA ALA A 38 11.95 -8.72 -2.48
C ALA A 38 12.17 -9.42 -3.83
N TYR A 39 11.79 -8.78 -4.95
CA TYR A 39 12.07 -9.31 -6.28
C TYR A 39 13.56 -9.36 -6.58
N ALA A 40 14.31 -8.32 -6.21
CA ALA A 40 15.77 -8.32 -6.33
C ALA A 40 16.39 -9.46 -5.50
N GLY A 41 15.95 -9.64 -4.24
CA GLY A 41 16.40 -10.73 -3.39
C GLY A 41 16.10 -12.13 -3.97
N PHE A 42 14.91 -12.31 -4.55
CA PHE A 42 14.57 -13.53 -5.27
C PHE A 42 15.48 -13.75 -6.49
N ALA A 43 15.70 -12.75 -7.32
CA ALA A 43 16.58 -12.85 -8.49
C ALA A 43 18.03 -13.21 -8.10
N ASP A 44 18.55 -12.60 -7.02
CA ASP A 44 19.86 -12.90 -6.46
C ASP A 44 19.94 -14.34 -5.94
N SER A 45 18.91 -14.83 -5.24
CA SER A 45 18.85 -16.22 -4.77
C SER A 45 18.90 -17.23 -5.92
N VAL A 46 18.23 -16.93 -7.04
CA VAL A 46 18.24 -17.76 -8.26
C VAL A 46 19.61 -17.73 -8.91
N ALA A 47 20.24 -16.55 -9.00
CA ALA A 47 21.59 -16.41 -9.54
C ALA A 47 22.63 -17.18 -8.69
N ALA A 48 22.53 -17.10 -7.36
CA ALA A 48 23.37 -17.85 -6.44
C ALA A 48 23.17 -19.36 -6.56
N ALA A 49 21.92 -19.84 -6.62
CA ALA A 49 21.62 -21.25 -6.85
C ALA A 49 22.21 -21.76 -8.16
N LYS A 50 22.12 -20.97 -9.24
CA LYS A 50 22.74 -21.30 -10.53
C LYS A 50 24.27 -21.38 -10.42
N ALA A 51 24.90 -20.49 -9.67
CA ALA A 51 26.34 -20.55 -9.41
C ALA A 51 26.73 -21.82 -8.62
N THR A 52 25.96 -22.22 -7.61
CA THR A 52 26.16 -23.48 -6.88
C THR A 52 26.12 -24.68 -7.83
N LEU A 53 25.11 -24.74 -8.70
CA LEU A 53 24.95 -25.83 -9.67
C LEU A 53 26.10 -25.94 -10.69
N ALA A 54 26.84 -24.86 -10.95
CA ALA A 54 27.95 -24.84 -11.89
C ALA A 54 29.25 -25.45 -11.33
N ASN A 55 29.33 -25.74 -10.03
CA ASN A 55 30.57 -26.13 -9.34
C ASN A 55 30.54 -27.57 -8.80
N GLU A 56 29.89 -28.51 -9.52
CA GLU A 56 29.76 -29.92 -9.11
C GLU A 56 29.29 -30.09 -7.65
N PRO A 57 28.14 -29.50 -7.27
CA PRO A 57 27.72 -29.45 -5.88
C PRO A 57 27.35 -30.82 -5.34
N THR A 58 27.45 -30.95 -4.02
CA THR A 58 26.86 -32.05 -3.26
C THR A 58 25.34 -31.94 -3.22
N VAL A 59 24.67 -33.04 -2.88
CA VAL A 59 23.21 -33.06 -2.69
C VAL A 59 22.76 -32.10 -1.58
N GLY A 60 23.59 -31.92 -0.54
CA GLY A 60 23.32 -30.95 0.53
C GLY A 60 23.29 -29.51 0.03
N GLU A 61 24.30 -29.10 -0.74
CA GLU A 61 24.37 -27.76 -1.32
C GLU A 61 23.22 -27.48 -2.31
N ILE A 62 22.75 -28.51 -3.02
CA ILE A 62 21.56 -28.40 -3.87
C ILE A 62 20.30 -28.17 -3.00
N ALA A 63 20.17 -28.87 -1.87
CA ALA A 63 19.05 -28.69 -0.96
C ALA A 63 19.04 -27.29 -0.33
N ASP A 64 20.20 -26.81 0.11
CA ASP A 64 20.36 -25.46 0.68
C ASP A 64 20.05 -24.38 -0.36
N ALA A 65 20.52 -24.55 -1.60
CA ALA A 65 20.20 -23.63 -2.70
C ALA A 65 18.70 -23.60 -3.02
N ARG A 66 18.03 -24.76 -3.02
CA ARG A 66 16.57 -24.84 -3.16
C ARG A 66 15.86 -24.08 -2.03
N ASP A 67 16.26 -24.31 -0.79
CA ASP A 67 15.61 -23.71 0.38
C ASP A 67 15.76 -22.19 0.40
N SER A 68 16.92 -21.69 -0.02
CA SER A 68 17.16 -20.25 -0.19
C SER A 68 16.22 -19.63 -1.25
N VAL A 69 16.11 -20.26 -2.43
CA VAL A 69 15.19 -19.80 -3.49
C VAL A 69 13.74 -19.86 -3.02
N GLN A 70 13.36 -20.93 -2.30
CA GLN A 70 12.00 -21.07 -1.79
C GLN A 70 11.66 -20.00 -0.75
N SER A 71 12.59 -19.68 0.14
CA SER A 71 12.41 -18.59 1.12
C SER A 71 12.24 -17.24 0.43
N ALA A 72 13.13 -16.89 -0.51
CA ALA A 72 13.05 -15.63 -1.22
C ALA A 72 11.78 -15.52 -2.08
N TYR A 73 11.30 -16.63 -2.64
CA TYR A 73 10.02 -16.67 -3.34
C TYR A 73 8.82 -16.41 -2.42
N ALA A 74 8.85 -16.95 -1.19
CA ALA A 74 7.80 -16.69 -0.21
C ALA A 74 7.76 -15.20 0.20
N ASP A 75 8.92 -14.58 0.41
CA ASP A 75 9.04 -13.16 0.75
C ASP A 75 8.55 -12.25 -0.39
N LEU A 76 8.90 -12.60 -1.64
CA LEU A 76 8.36 -11.96 -2.83
C LEU A 76 6.83 -12.10 -2.91
N GLY A 77 6.31 -13.29 -2.67
CA GLY A 77 4.86 -13.56 -2.67
C GLY A 77 4.11 -12.67 -1.68
N ALA A 78 4.56 -12.59 -0.43
CA ALA A 78 3.94 -11.75 0.60
C ALA A 78 3.98 -10.25 0.24
N SER A 79 5.07 -9.79 -0.37
CA SER A 79 5.20 -8.39 -0.81
C SER A 79 4.27 -8.07 -1.98
N LEU A 80 4.13 -9.00 -2.94
CA LEU A 80 3.18 -8.87 -4.05
C LEU A 80 1.73 -8.89 -3.58
N GLU A 81 1.39 -9.71 -2.57
CA GLU A 81 0.06 -9.71 -1.95
C GLU A 81 -0.29 -8.35 -1.34
N SER A 82 0.70 -7.69 -0.72
CA SER A 82 0.50 -6.35 -0.15
C SER A 82 0.20 -5.31 -1.23
N VAL A 83 0.98 -5.30 -2.32
CA VAL A 83 0.72 -4.41 -3.47
C VAL A 83 -0.66 -4.69 -4.10
N ALA A 84 -1.04 -5.97 -4.21
CA ALA A 84 -2.36 -6.34 -4.72
C ALA A 84 -3.50 -5.85 -3.79
N ALA A 85 -3.30 -5.95 -2.47
CA ALA A 85 -4.25 -5.45 -1.48
C ALA A 85 -4.41 -3.92 -1.56
N ASP A 86 -3.32 -3.17 -1.76
CA ASP A 86 -3.36 -1.72 -1.93
C ASP A 86 -4.16 -1.33 -3.16
N ARG A 87 -3.89 -1.96 -4.31
CA ARG A 87 -4.60 -1.67 -5.57
C ARG A 87 -6.08 -2.01 -5.47
N LYS A 88 -6.42 -3.11 -4.81
CA LYS A 88 -7.81 -3.48 -4.53
C LYS A 88 -8.49 -2.43 -3.65
N THR A 89 -7.84 -2.01 -2.56
CA THR A 89 -8.37 -1.00 -1.65
C THR A 89 -8.59 0.33 -2.37
N ALA A 90 -7.63 0.76 -3.20
CA ALA A 90 -7.75 1.98 -3.99
C ALA A 90 -8.95 1.95 -4.96
N LEU A 91 -9.22 0.79 -5.59
CA LEU A 91 -10.39 0.62 -6.43
C LEU A 91 -11.70 0.65 -5.61
N GLU A 92 -11.74 -0.05 -4.48
CA GLU A 92 -12.90 -0.05 -3.57
C GLU A 92 -13.21 1.36 -3.07
N ASP A 93 -12.19 2.12 -2.68
CA ASP A 93 -12.31 3.51 -2.23
C ASP A 93 -12.79 4.43 -3.36
N ALA A 94 -12.26 4.29 -4.57
CA ALA A 94 -12.69 5.08 -5.73
C ALA A 94 -14.16 4.80 -6.11
N VAL A 95 -14.58 3.54 -6.07
CA VAL A 95 -15.99 3.16 -6.31
C VAL A 95 -16.89 3.70 -5.20
N ALA A 96 -16.48 3.62 -3.94
CA ALA A 96 -17.24 4.15 -2.81
C ALA A 96 -17.38 5.68 -2.90
N ALA A 97 -16.31 6.38 -3.23
CA ALA A 97 -16.32 7.83 -3.43
C ALA A 97 -17.25 8.24 -4.57
N PHE A 98 -17.17 7.54 -5.71
CA PHE A 98 -18.06 7.77 -6.85
C PHE A 98 -19.54 7.56 -6.48
N ASN A 99 -19.89 6.45 -5.85
CA ASN A 99 -21.26 6.17 -5.43
C ASN A 99 -21.77 7.23 -4.45
N SER A 100 -20.95 7.60 -3.46
CA SER A 100 -21.28 8.67 -2.52
C SER A 100 -21.50 10.00 -3.25
N ALA A 101 -20.66 10.35 -4.22
CA ALA A 101 -20.82 11.57 -4.98
C ALA A 101 -22.12 11.57 -5.79
N VAL A 102 -22.49 10.44 -6.40
CA VAL A 102 -23.77 10.25 -7.11
C VAL A 102 -24.97 10.41 -6.17
N GLU A 103 -24.92 9.78 -4.99
CA GLU A 103 -25.99 9.88 -3.98
C GLU A 103 -26.17 11.30 -3.42
N ASN A 104 -25.11 12.11 -3.45
CA ASN A 104 -25.10 13.49 -2.98
C ASN A 104 -25.26 14.52 -4.11
N VAL A 105 -25.55 14.11 -5.35
CA VAL A 105 -25.89 15.04 -6.43
C VAL A 105 -27.17 15.80 -6.04
N ASP A 106 -27.09 17.12 -6.11
CA ASP A 106 -28.24 17.99 -5.84
C ASP A 106 -29.32 17.77 -6.93
N SER A 107 -30.56 17.50 -6.51
CA SER A 107 -31.68 17.28 -7.42
C SER A 107 -32.05 18.50 -8.26
N ASP A 108 -31.63 19.68 -7.84
CA ASP A 108 -31.87 20.94 -8.55
C ASP A 108 -30.80 21.23 -9.62
N MET A 109 -29.70 20.46 -9.67
CA MET A 109 -28.68 20.58 -10.72
C MET A 109 -29.22 20.13 -12.07
N THR A 110 -28.78 20.82 -13.12
CA THR A 110 -28.93 20.31 -14.48
C THR A 110 -27.99 19.13 -14.72
N VAL A 111 -28.33 18.27 -15.69
CA VAL A 111 -27.50 17.11 -16.05
C VAL A 111 -26.03 17.49 -16.35
N PRO A 112 -25.72 18.55 -17.12
CA PRO A 112 -24.33 18.95 -17.34
C PRO A 112 -23.58 19.38 -16.06
N GLU A 113 -24.27 20.03 -15.12
CA GLU A 113 -23.68 20.42 -13.83
C GLU A 113 -23.36 19.22 -12.95
N ALA A 114 -24.28 18.24 -12.89
CA ALA A 114 -24.06 16.99 -12.19
C ALA A 114 -22.91 16.16 -12.80
N VAL A 115 -22.80 16.11 -14.12
CA VAL A 115 -21.66 15.45 -14.78
C VAL A 115 -20.35 16.17 -14.44
N GLN A 116 -20.35 17.51 -14.45
CA GLN A 116 -19.18 18.28 -14.10
C GLN A 116 -18.78 18.08 -12.63
N SER A 117 -19.74 17.95 -11.71
CA SER A 117 -19.45 17.70 -10.29
C SER A 117 -18.87 16.32 -10.03
N LEU A 118 -19.23 15.31 -10.83
CA LEU A 118 -18.73 13.93 -10.70
C LEU A 118 -17.39 13.68 -11.42
N SER A 119 -16.88 14.67 -12.16
CA SER A 119 -15.71 14.48 -13.03
C SER A 119 -14.44 14.10 -12.29
N GLY A 120 -14.28 14.55 -11.03
CA GLY A 120 -13.14 14.19 -10.20
C GLY A 120 -13.17 12.72 -9.76
N GLU A 121 -14.35 12.22 -9.37
CA GLU A 121 -14.55 10.84 -8.95
C GLU A 121 -14.39 9.87 -10.12
N PHE A 122 -14.85 10.24 -11.32
CA PHE A 122 -14.56 9.48 -12.54
C PHE A 122 -13.06 9.37 -12.80
N GLN A 123 -12.31 10.47 -12.70
CA GLN A 123 -10.85 10.44 -12.90
C GLN A 123 -10.14 9.56 -11.86
N ALA A 124 -10.62 9.55 -10.61
CA ALA A 124 -10.08 8.67 -9.57
C ALA A 124 -10.37 7.19 -9.88
N LEU A 125 -11.59 6.89 -10.35
CA LEU A 125 -11.98 5.54 -10.75
C LEU A 125 -11.16 5.04 -11.96
N GLU A 126 -10.96 5.88 -12.98
CA GLU A 126 -10.15 5.55 -14.16
C GLU A 126 -8.68 5.27 -13.80
N GLN A 127 -8.11 6.04 -12.86
CA GLN A 127 -6.76 5.81 -12.38
C GLN A 127 -6.63 4.47 -11.65
N ALA A 128 -7.57 4.16 -10.74
CA ALA A 128 -7.59 2.90 -10.02
C ALA A 128 -7.77 1.69 -10.98
N ASP A 129 -8.66 1.82 -11.97
CA ASP A 129 -8.89 0.81 -13.00
C ASP A 129 -7.64 0.57 -13.86
N THR A 130 -6.94 1.64 -14.26
CA THR A 130 -5.70 1.54 -15.05
C THR A 130 -4.64 0.72 -14.32
N HIS A 131 -4.42 0.99 -13.02
CA HIS A 131 -3.43 0.25 -12.22
C HIS A 131 -3.76 -1.24 -12.09
N ILE A 132 -5.04 -1.62 -12.01
CA ILE A 132 -5.47 -3.01 -11.99
C ILE A 132 -5.29 -3.66 -13.37
N THR A 133 -5.69 -2.96 -14.43
CA THR A 133 -5.59 -3.45 -15.81
C THR A 133 -4.15 -3.71 -16.21
N GLU A 134 -3.22 -2.80 -15.90
CA GLU A 134 -1.79 -2.98 -16.13
C GLU A 134 -1.24 -4.18 -15.36
N ALA A 135 -1.67 -4.40 -14.12
CA ALA A 135 -1.24 -5.52 -13.30
C ALA A 135 -1.74 -6.88 -13.83
N LEU A 136 -2.97 -6.92 -14.33
CA LEU A 136 -3.61 -8.14 -14.84
C LEU A 136 -3.31 -8.40 -16.32
N ASN A 137 -2.74 -7.43 -17.04
CA ASN A 137 -2.61 -7.43 -18.49
C ASN A 137 -3.97 -7.64 -19.19
N CYS A 138 -5.02 -7.02 -18.68
CA CYS A 138 -6.36 -7.08 -19.30
C CYS A 138 -6.51 -5.98 -20.35
N GLY A 139 -6.06 -6.19 -21.59
CA GLY A 139 -6.14 -5.18 -22.67
C GLY A 139 -6.24 -5.78 -24.05
#